data_AF-A0AAW2JFP2-F1
#
_entry.id   AF-A0AAW2JFP2-F1
#
_cell.length_a   1.000
_cell.length_b   1.000
_cell.length_c   1.000
_cell.angle_alpha   90.00
_cell.angle_beta   90.00
_cell.angle_gamma   90.00
#
_symmetry.space_group_name_H-M   'P 1'
#
loop_
_entity.id
_entity.type
_entity.pdbx_description
1 polymer ?
#
loop_
_entity_poly.entity_id
_entity_poly.type
_entity_poly.pdbx_seq_one_letter_code
_entity_poly.pdbx_strand_id
1 'polypeptide(L)'
;MMKPPETEITDKLRQEINKVVNRYIDEGVAELVPGVLFIDEVHMLDMECFSYLNRALESSLSPIVIFATNRGICSVRGTDMTSPHGIPVDLLDRLVIIRTETYDPAEMIQILAIRAQVEELQIDEESLAYLGEIGQQASLRHAVQLLSPASIVAKMNGRDSICKADLEEVNSLYLDAKSSAKLLQEQQDRYIS
;
A
#
# COMPACT_ATOMS: atom_id res chain seq x y z
N MET A 1 -12.98 -23.54 -21.87
CA MET A 1 -13.27 -22.36 -22.71
C MET A 1 -12.40 -21.22 -22.23
N MET A 2 -11.48 -20.70 -23.04
CA MET A 2 -10.69 -19.52 -22.69
C MET A 2 -11.61 -18.30 -22.64
N LYS A 3 -11.53 -17.53 -21.55
CA LYS A 3 -12.25 -16.26 -21.40
C LYS A 3 -11.74 -15.32 -22.53
N PRO A 4 -12.63 -14.75 -23.36
CA PRO A 4 -12.18 -13.84 -24.42
C PRO A 4 -11.44 -12.65 -23.81
N PRO A 5 -10.44 -12.08 -24.49
CA PRO A 5 -9.73 -10.90 -24.00
C PRO A 5 -10.74 -9.77 -23.80
N GLU A 6 -10.72 -9.15 -22.62
CA GLU A 6 -11.57 -8.01 -22.31
C GLU A 6 -11.13 -6.83 -23.20
N THR A 7 -11.95 -6.51 -24.18
CA THR A 7 -11.76 -5.35 -25.06
C THR A 7 -12.12 -4.07 -24.32
N GLU A 8 -11.47 -2.95 -24.67
CA GLU A 8 -11.83 -1.63 -24.13
C GLU A 8 -13.33 -1.36 -24.30
N ILE A 9 -13.96 -0.93 -23.20
CA ILE A 9 -15.38 -0.59 -23.21
C ILE A 9 -15.53 0.75 -23.92
N THR A 10 -16.21 0.73 -25.07
CA THR A 10 -16.47 1.95 -25.85
C THR A 10 -17.31 2.97 -25.07
N ASP A 11 -17.07 4.26 -25.31
CA ASP A 11 -17.84 5.33 -24.68
C ASP A 11 -19.33 5.28 -25.02
N LYS A 12 -19.68 4.80 -26.23
CA LYS A 12 -21.08 4.59 -26.61
C LYS A 12 -21.78 3.60 -25.68
N LEU A 13 -21.14 2.46 -25.39
CA LEU A 13 -21.68 1.47 -24.47
C LEU A 13 -21.79 2.04 -23.04
N ARG A 14 -20.76 2.78 -22.57
CA ARG A 14 -20.82 3.45 -21.25
C ARG A 14 -22.01 4.41 -21.16
N GLN A 15 -22.25 5.22 -22.18
CA GLN A 15 -23.39 6.16 -22.22
C GLN A 15 -24.74 5.45 -22.26
N GLU A 16 -24.85 4.34 -23.00
CA GLU A 16 -26.07 3.53 -23.03
C GLU A 16 -26.38 2.92 -21.66
N ILE A 17 -25.36 2.35 -21.00
CA ILE A 17 -25.50 1.81 -19.64
C ILE A 17 -25.85 2.90 -18.63
N ASN A 18 -25.19 4.06 -18.68
CA ASN A 18 -25.49 5.17 -17.77
C ASN A 18 -26.96 5.64 -17.89
N LYS A 19 -27.55 5.63 -19.09
CA LYS A 19 -28.97 5.97 -19.28
C LYS A 19 -29.90 4.94 -18.62
N VAL A 20 -29.55 3.66 -18.70
CA VAL A 20 -30.34 2.58 -18.08
C VAL A 20 -30.24 2.66 -16.55
N VAL A 21 -29.02 2.84 -16.03
CA VAL A 21 -28.78 2.97 -14.58
C VAL A 21 -29.53 4.18 -14.02
N ASN A 22 -29.42 5.35 -14.66
CA ASN A 22 -30.13 6.54 -14.22
C ASN A 22 -31.66 6.34 -14.23
N ARG A 23 -32.21 5.67 -15.26
CA ARG A 23 -33.64 5.36 -15.29
C ARG A 23 -34.07 4.50 -14.10
N TYR A 24 -33.28 3.48 -13.75
CA TYR A 24 -33.60 2.62 -12.61
C TYR A 24 -33.51 3.36 -11.27
N ILE A 25 -32.61 4.34 -11.17
CA ILE A 25 -32.54 5.23 -10.00
C ILE A 25 -33.78 6.12 -9.95
N ASP A 26 -34.15 6.77 -11.06
CA ASP A 26 -35.31 7.67 -11.14
C ASP A 26 -36.65 6.95 -10.91
N GLU A 27 -36.77 5.70 -11.37
CA GLU A 27 -37.95 4.85 -11.16
C GLU A 27 -38.00 4.21 -9.76
N GLY A 28 -36.95 4.38 -8.94
CA GLY A 28 -36.84 3.78 -7.60
C GLY A 28 -36.62 2.26 -7.61
N VAL A 29 -36.20 1.69 -8.73
CA VAL A 29 -35.89 0.25 -8.90
C VAL A 29 -34.51 -0.08 -8.35
N ALA A 30 -33.59 0.89 -8.37
CA ALA A 30 -32.22 0.75 -7.87
C ALA A 30 -31.79 1.99 -7.08
N GLU A 31 -30.87 1.78 -6.15
CA GLU A 31 -30.20 2.85 -5.40
C GLU A 31 -28.71 2.86 -5.76
N LEU A 32 -28.14 4.06 -5.92
CA LEU A 32 -26.72 4.21 -6.14
C LEU A 32 -25.99 4.23 -4.79
N VAL A 33 -25.11 3.26 -4.58
CA VAL A 33 -24.21 3.23 -3.43
C VAL A 33 -22.82 3.71 -3.87
N PRO A 34 -22.34 4.89 -3.42
CA PRO A 34 -21.00 5.36 -3.76
C PRO A 34 -19.94 4.46 -3.11
N GLY A 35 -19.01 3.97 -3.94
CA GLY A 35 -17.87 3.19 -3.47
C GLY A 35 -16.72 4.05 -2.95
N VAL A 36 -15.59 3.40 -2.68
CA VAL A 36 -14.33 4.05 -2.34
C VAL A 36 -13.28 3.64 -3.37
N LEU A 37 -12.59 4.62 -3.96
CA LEU A 37 -11.44 4.43 -4.82
C LEU A 37 -10.18 4.83 -4.04
N PHE A 38 -9.34 3.87 -3.70
CA PHE A 38 -8.04 4.12 -3.07
C PHE A 38 -6.93 4.05 -4.10
N ILE A 39 -6.12 5.11 -4.21
CA ILE A 39 -4.94 5.16 -5.06
C ILE A 39 -3.72 5.37 -4.17
N ASP A 40 -2.90 4.33 -4.07
CA ASP A 40 -1.59 4.43 -3.41
C ASP A 40 -0.55 5.01 -4.37
N GLU A 41 0.51 5.59 -3.80
CA GLU A 41 1.60 6.24 -4.54
C GLU A 41 1.13 7.23 -5.62
N VAL A 42 0.15 8.09 -5.29
CA VAL A 42 -0.49 9.00 -6.27
C VAL A 42 0.48 9.92 -7.01
N HIS A 43 1.66 10.20 -6.43
CA HIS A 43 2.75 10.95 -7.07
C HIS A 43 3.31 10.29 -8.34
N MET A 44 2.95 9.04 -8.61
CA MET A 44 3.31 8.31 -9.83
C MET A 44 2.37 8.62 -11.01
N LEU A 45 1.23 9.27 -10.78
CA LEU A 45 0.33 9.74 -11.83
C LEU A 45 0.91 10.94 -12.57
N ASP A 46 0.56 11.05 -13.84
CA ASP A 46 0.90 12.18 -14.69
C ASP A 46 -0.20 13.26 -14.73
N MET A 47 0.11 14.38 -15.36
CA MET A 47 -0.81 15.51 -15.50
C MET A 47 -2.13 15.15 -16.22
N GLU A 48 -2.09 14.20 -17.15
CA GLU A 48 -3.29 13.77 -17.90
C GLU A 48 -4.23 12.96 -17.00
N CYS A 49 -3.67 12.08 -16.17
CA CYS A 49 -4.40 11.33 -15.15
C CYS A 49 -5.04 12.26 -14.12
N PHE A 50 -4.33 13.29 -13.63
CA PHE A 50 -4.91 14.28 -12.73
C PHE A 50 -6.02 15.10 -13.39
N SER A 51 -5.85 15.48 -14.65
CA SER A 51 -6.89 16.17 -15.42
C SER A 51 -8.15 15.31 -15.58
N TYR A 52 -7.98 14.02 -15.83
CA TYR A 52 -9.08 13.06 -15.87
C TYR A 52 -9.78 12.93 -14.52
N LEU A 53 -9.02 12.77 -13.43
CA LEU A 53 -9.55 12.64 -12.07
C LEU A 53 -10.32 13.89 -11.66
N ASN A 54 -9.81 15.08 -11.94
CA ASN A 54 -10.51 16.34 -11.68
C ASN A 54 -11.90 16.37 -12.31
N ARG A 55 -12.02 15.97 -13.58
CA ARG A 55 -13.30 15.88 -14.30
C ARG A 55 -14.18 14.75 -13.75
N ALA A 56 -13.61 13.60 -13.42
CA ALA A 56 -14.35 12.46 -12.88
C ALA A 56 -14.94 12.75 -11.49
N LEU A 57 -14.24 13.55 -10.68
CA LEU A 57 -14.68 14.01 -9.35
C LEU A 57 -15.84 15.02 -9.40
N GLU A 58 -16.11 15.63 -10.56
CA GLU A 58 -17.26 16.51 -10.75
C GLU A 58 -18.56 15.73 -11.04
N SER A 59 -18.46 14.43 -11.35
CA SER A 59 -19.63 13.59 -11.61
C SER A 59 -20.40 13.30 -10.32
N SER A 60 -21.73 13.32 -10.39
CA SER A 60 -22.60 12.91 -9.27
C SER A 60 -22.46 11.42 -8.91
N LEU A 61 -21.95 10.60 -9.82
CA LEU A 61 -21.71 9.16 -9.61
C LEU A 61 -20.30 8.88 -9.07
N SER A 62 -19.51 9.93 -8.76
CA SER A 62 -18.12 9.76 -8.35
C SER A 62 -18.02 9.09 -6.98
N PRO A 63 -17.20 8.05 -6.82
CA PRO A 63 -16.93 7.46 -5.51
C PRO A 63 -16.14 8.42 -4.62
N ILE A 64 -16.04 8.09 -3.33
CA ILE A 64 -15.07 8.76 -2.45
C ILE A 64 -13.67 8.35 -2.92
N VAL A 65 -12.84 9.32 -3.26
CA VAL A 65 -11.46 9.07 -3.69
C VAL A 65 -10.50 9.36 -2.55
N ILE A 66 -9.67 8.38 -2.21
CA ILE A 66 -8.63 8.48 -1.18
C ILE A 66 -7.28 8.33 -1.88
N PHE A 67 -6.44 9.36 -1.75
CA PHE A 67 -5.06 9.34 -2.23
C PHE A 67 -4.09 9.07 -1.08
N ALA A 68 -3.08 8.23 -1.33
CA ALA A 68 -1.95 8.06 -0.43
C ALA A 68 -0.64 8.40 -1.14
N THR A 69 0.27 9.03 -0.39
CA THR A 69 1.62 9.32 -0.85
C THR A 69 2.59 9.37 0.33
N ASN A 70 3.81 8.92 0.09
CA ASN A 70 4.95 9.07 0.99
C ASN A 70 5.92 10.18 0.54
N ARG A 71 5.58 10.94 -0.53
CA ARG A 71 6.40 12.04 -1.05
C ARG A 71 5.91 13.39 -0.49
N GLY A 72 6.86 14.19 0.00
CA GLY A 72 6.61 15.54 0.49
C GLY A 72 6.45 16.56 -0.63
N ILE A 73 7.54 16.95 -1.29
CA ILE A 73 7.54 17.79 -2.49
C ILE A 73 8.18 16.98 -3.62
N CYS A 74 7.52 16.88 -4.78
CA CYS A 74 8.08 16.24 -5.96
C CYS A 74 7.52 16.86 -7.25
N SER A 75 8.12 16.50 -8.39
CA SER A 75 7.64 16.96 -9.70
C SER A 75 6.34 16.25 -10.06
N VAL A 76 5.40 16.97 -10.66
CA VAL A 76 4.22 16.37 -11.30
C VAL A 76 4.70 15.70 -12.59
N ARG A 77 4.49 14.38 -12.74
CA ARG A 77 5.01 13.66 -13.91
C ARG A 77 4.38 14.19 -15.19
N GLY A 78 5.20 14.32 -16.22
CA GLY A 78 4.82 14.96 -17.49
C GLY A 78 4.99 16.48 -17.50
N THR A 79 5.49 17.09 -16.42
CA THR A 79 5.78 18.54 -16.33
C THR A 79 7.08 18.80 -15.57
N ASP A 80 7.63 20.01 -15.71
CA ASP A 80 8.75 20.51 -14.90
C ASP A 80 8.28 21.19 -13.59
N MET A 81 6.98 21.10 -13.28
CA MET A 81 6.39 21.76 -12.11
C MET A 81 6.59 20.90 -10.86
N THR A 82 7.10 21.53 -9.80
CA THR A 82 7.17 20.92 -8.47
C THR A 82 5.97 21.34 -7.64
N SER A 83 5.39 20.39 -6.91
CA SER A 83 4.25 20.64 -6.04
C SER A 83 4.28 19.75 -4.80
N PRO A 84 3.57 20.14 -3.73
CA PRO A 84 3.33 19.24 -2.61
C PRO A 84 2.70 17.95 -3.13
N HIS A 85 3.22 16.81 -2.68
CA HIS A 85 2.75 15.47 -2.98
C HIS A 85 2.80 15.06 -4.46
N GLY A 86 3.36 15.90 -5.34
CA GLY A 86 3.33 15.68 -6.79
C GLY A 86 1.94 15.81 -7.38
N ILE A 87 1.04 16.53 -6.70
CA ILE A 87 -0.35 16.77 -7.11
C ILE A 87 -0.47 18.21 -7.62
N PRO A 88 -1.14 18.44 -8.77
CA PRO A 88 -1.45 19.79 -9.25
C PRO A 88 -2.22 20.62 -8.21
N VAL A 89 -1.93 21.92 -8.12
CA VAL A 89 -2.48 22.81 -7.07
C VAL A 89 -4.00 22.88 -7.11
N ASP A 90 -4.59 22.84 -8.30
CA ASP A 90 -6.03 22.85 -8.54
C ASP A 90 -6.76 21.64 -7.94
N LEU A 91 -6.12 20.45 -7.97
CA LEU A 91 -6.66 19.29 -7.29
C LEU A 91 -6.35 19.37 -5.78
N LEU A 92 -5.14 19.78 -5.40
CA LEU A 92 -4.69 19.86 -4.01
C LEU A 92 -5.60 20.75 -3.15
N ASP A 93 -6.05 21.89 -3.68
CA ASP A 93 -6.95 22.83 -2.99
C ASP A 93 -8.34 22.22 -2.69
N ARG A 94 -8.69 21.11 -3.36
CA ARG A 94 -9.96 20.39 -3.18
C ARG A 94 -9.83 19.19 -2.22
N LEU A 95 -8.62 18.87 -1.73
CA LEU A 95 -8.36 17.70 -0.90
C LEU A 95 -8.41 18.04 0.60
N VAL A 96 -8.92 17.08 1.37
CA VAL A 96 -8.73 17.05 2.82
C VAL A 96 -7.47 16.24 3.10
N ILE A 97 -6.42 16.91 3.60
CA ILE A 97 -5.14 16.27 3.91
C ILE A 97 -5.16 15.72 5.33
N ILE A 98 -4.95 14.41 5.47
CA ILE A 98 -4.79 13.72 6.76
C ILE A 98 -3.36 13.22 6.83
N ARG A 99 -2.62 13.66 7.86
CA ARG A 99 -1.25 13.21 8.10
C ARG A 99 -1.26 12.03 9.06
N THR A 100 -0.62 10.93 8.66
CA THR A 100 -0.35 9.79 9.55
C THR A 100 0.98 10.01 10.28
N GLU A 101 1.04 9.59 11.53
CA GLU A 101 2.26 9.64 12.34
C GLU A 101 2.94 8.26 12.36
N THR A 102 4.23 8.23 12.71
CA THR A 102 4.97 6.98 12.86
C THR A 102 4.53 6.25 14.12
N TYR A 103 4.38 4.93 14.04
CA TYR A 103 4.06 4.13 15.22
C TYR A 103 5.14 4.17 16.28
N ASP A 104 4.73 4.19 17.54
CA ASP A 104 5.60 3.97 18.68
C ASP A 104 5.97 2.48 18.84
N PRO A 105 7.08 2.14 19.54
CA PRO A 105 7.48 0.74 19.73
C PRO A 105 6.38 -0.13 20.36
N ALA A 106 5.62 0.43 21.30
CA ALA A 106 4.50 -0.28 21.93
C ALA A 106 3.38 -0.60 20.93
N GLU A 107 3.05 0.34 20.05
CA GLU A 107 2.05 0.14 18.99
C GLU A 107 2.54 -0.87 17.95
N MET A 108 3.83 -0.84 17.58
CA MET A 108 4.41 -1.83 16.67
C MET A 108 4.29 -3.25 17.22
N ILE A 109 4.65 -3.46 18.50
CA ILE A 109 4.52 -4.76 19.17
C ILE A 109 3.05 -5.22 19.17
N GLN A 110 2.11 -4.32 19.44
CA GLN A 110 0.69 -4.64 19.42
C GLN A 110 0.21 -5.06 18.01
N ILE A 111 0.64 -4.35 16.96
CA ILE A 111 0.30 -4.69 15.57
C ILE A 111 0.90 -6.06 15.20
N LEU A 112 2.14 -6.32 15.60
CA LEU A 112 2.81 -7.60 15.37
C LEU A 112 2.11 -8.76 16.10
N ALA A 113 1.68 -8.54 17.34
CA ALA A 113 0.91 -9.52 18.11
C ALA A 113 -0.43 -9.86 17.46
N ILE A 114 -1.18 -8.84 17.01
CA ILE A 114 -2.44 -9.04 16.26
C ILE A 114 -2.14 -9.81 14.97
N ARG A 115 -1.05 -9.48 14.28
CA ARG A 115 -0.70 -10.14 13.02
C ARG A 115 -0.32 -11.60 13.23
N ALA A 116 0.46 -11.92 14.25
CA ALA A 116 0.78 -13.28 14.65
C ALA A 116 -0.48 -14.08 14.99
N GLN A 117 -1.44 -13.46 15.70
CA GLN A 117 -2.73 -14.09 16.01
C GLN A 117 -3.56 -14.39 14.75
N VAL A 118 -3.63 -13.44 13.80
CA VAL A 118 -4.35 -13.64 12.53
C VAL A 118 -3.73 -14.74 11.68
N GLU A 119 -2.41 -14.91 11.74
CA GLU A 119 -1.68 -15.98 11.06
C GLU A 119 -1.60 -17.29 11.87
N GLU A 120 -2.27 -17.35 13.03
CA GLU A 120 -2.28 -18.51 13.95
C GLU A 120 -0.86 -18.94 14.39
N LEU A 121 0.05 -17.98 14.55
CA LEU A 121 1.43 -18.21 14.95
C LEU A 121 1.57 -18.07 16.47
N GLN A 122 2.22 -19.04 17.10
CA GLN A 122 2.64 -18.94 18.50
C GLN A 122 4.00 -18.25 18.57
N ILE A 123 4.08 -17.19 19.37
CA ILE A 123 5.31 -16.41 19.57
C ILE A 123 5.35 -15.96 21.04
N ASP A 124 6.52 -16.06 21.66
CA ASP A 124 6.71 -15.61 23.03
C ASP A 124 6.89 -14.08 23.13
N GLU A 125 6.71 -13.53 24.32
CA GLU A 125 6.76 -12.08 24.55
C GLU A 125 8.15 -11.48 24.27
N GLU A 126 9.23 -12.23 24.54
CA GLU A 126 10.60 -11.77 24.27
C GLU A 126 10.85 -11.66 22.76
N SER A 127 10.37 -12.65 22.00
CA SER A 127 10.43 -12.67 20.54
C SER A 127 9.60 -11.56 19.90
N LEU A 128 8.41 -11.26 20.45
CA LEU A 128 7.59 -10.13 20.00
C LEU A 128 8.29 -8.79 20.26
N ALA A 129 8.90 -8.62 21.44
CA ALA A 129 9.67 -7.43 21.75
C ALA A 129 10.85 -7.24 20.78
N TYR A 130 11.58 -8.32 20.49
CA TYR A 130 12.68 -8.30 19.54
C TYR A 130 12.22 -7.97 18.11
N LEU A 131 11.08 -8.51 17.66
CA LEU A 131 10.48 -8.11 16.37
C LEU A 131 10.08 -6.62 16.35
N GLY A 132 9.62 -6.08 17.48
CA GLY A 132 9.36 -4.65 17.64
C GLY A 132 10.61 -3.80 17.42
N GLU A 133 11.75 -4.22 17.99
CA GLU A 133 13.06 -3.57 17.78
C GLU A 133 13.49 -3.62 16.31
N ILE A 134 13.34 -4.77 15.65
CA ILE A 134 13.60 -4.91 14.19
C ILE A 134 12.68 -3.97 13.40
N GLY A 135 11.40 -3.90 13.77
CA GLY A 135 10.43 -3.01 13.13
C GLY A 135 10.82 -1.53 13.23
N GLN A 136 11.38 -1.12 14.36
CA GLN A 136 11.87 0.23 14.59
C GLN A 136 13.15 0.55 13.78
N GLN A 137 14.08 -0.41 13.69
CA GLN A 137 15.34 -0.23 12.94
C GLN A 137 15.10 -0.23 11.41
N ALA A 138 14.32 -1.20 10.94
CA ALA A 138 14.02 -1.39 9.53
C ALA A 138 12.67 -0.76 9.15
N SER A 139 11.58 -1.55 9.23
CA SER A 139 10.20 -1.12 9.03
C SER A 139 9.23 -2.16 9.59
N LEU A 140 8.01 -1.74 9.95
CA LEU A 140 6.94 -2.66 10.37
C LEU A 140 6.62 -3.72 9.29
N ARG A 141 6.67 -3.35 8.01
CA ARG A 141 6.46 -4.29 6.90
C ARG A 141 7.50 -5.41 6.92
N HIS A 142 8.76 -5.06 7.12
CA HIS A 142 9.84 -6.04 7.20
C HIS A 142 9.65 -6.97 8.41
N ALA A 143 9.39 -6.42 9.59
CA ALA A 143 9.14 -7.21 10.80
C ALA A 143 7.96 -8.20 10.62
N VAL A 144 6.86 -7.76 10.00
CA VAL A 144 5.73 -8.64 9.67
C VAL A 144 6.15 -9.76 8.70
N GLN A 145 6.96 -9.45 7.70
CA GLN A 145 7.44 -10.45 6.74
C GLN A 145 8.36 -11.51 7.36
N LEU A 146 8.99 -11.24 8.51
CA LEU A 146 9.83 -12.20 9.21
C LEU A 146 9.02 -13.25 9.99
N LEU A 147 7.74 -12.99 10.32
CA LEU A 147 6.90 -13.91 11.10
C LEU A 147 6.73 -15.28 10.42
N SER A 148 6.35 -15.29 9.14
CA SER A 148 6.11 -16.53 8.41
C SER A 148 7.37 -17.40 8.25
N PRO A 149 8.54 -16.88 7.80
CA PRO A 149 9.77 -17.67 7.75
C PRO A 149 10.26 -18.08 9.15
N ALA A 150 10.09 -17.26 10.19
CA ALA A 150 10.44 -17.66 11.56
C ALA A 150 9.59 -18.83 12.07
N SER A 151 8.31 -18.90 11.70
CA SER A 151 7.46 -20.06 11.98
C SER A 151 7.97 -21.32 11.28
N ILE A 152 8.46 -21.21 10.05
CA ILE A 152 9.02 -22.36 9.32
C ILE A 152 10.29 -22.85 10.00
N VAL A 153 11.19 -21.96 10.40
CA VAL A 153 12.42 -22.31 11.13
C VAL A 153 12.10 -22.96 12.47
N ALA A 154 11.15 -22.41 13.23
CA ALA A 154 10.69 -23.01 14.48
C ALA A 154 10.19 -24.46 14.26
N LYS A 155 9.35 -24.68 13.24
CA LYS A 155 8.84 -26.01 12.87
C LYS A 155 9.93 -26.97 12.42
N MET A 156 10.92 -26.50 11.66
CA MET A 156 12.09 -27.30 11.28
C MET A 156 12.91 -27.73 12.50
N ASN A 157 12.96 -26.89 13.52
CA ASN A 157 13.56 -27.18 14.82
C ASN A 157 12.65 -27.98 15.76
N GLY A 158 11.49 -28.47 15.27
CA GLY A 158 10.54 -29.28 16.04
C GLY A 158 9.73 -28.52 17.08
N ARG A 159 9.63 -27.19 16.96
CA ARG A 159 8.85 -26.30 17.85
C ARG A 159 7.69 -25.65 17.09
N ASP A 160 6.55 -25.51 17.76
CA ASP A 160 5.41 -24.78 17.21
C ASP A 160 5.42 -23.29 17.56
N SER A 161 6.18 -22.92 18.61
CA SER A 161 6.37 -21.53 19.04
C SER A 161 7.66 -20.95 18.51
N ILE A 162 7.56 -19.78 17.88
CA ILE A 162 8.67 -18.93 17.45
C ILE A 162 9.41 -18.44 18.69
N CYS A 163 10.74 -18.54 18.67
CA CYS A 163 11.61 -17.95 19.66
C CYS A 163 12.60 -16.95 19.03
N LYS A 164 13.32 -16.21 19.89
CA LYS A 164 14.26 -15.18 19.47
C LYS A 164 15.35 -15.72 18.54
N ALA A 165 15.84 -16.93 18.78
CA ALA A 165 16.87 -17.54 17.93
C ALA A 165 16.37 -17.78 16.49
N ASP A 166 15.10 -18.14 16.31
CA ASP A 166 14.51 -18.30 14.97
C ASP A 166 14.46 -16.94 14.25
N LEU A 167 14.13 -15.88 14.98
CA LEU A 167 14.09 -14.52 14.44
C LEU A 167 15.49 -14.00 14.10
N GLU A 168 16.50 -14.27 14.92
CA GLU A 168 17.90 -13.92 14.63
C GLU A 168 18.42 -14.63 13.38
N GLU A 169 18.12 -15.93 13.23
CA GLU A 169 18.47 -16.70 12.04
C GLU A 169 17.81 -16.11 10.79
N VAL A 170 16.49 -15.90 10.82
CA VAL A 170 15.75 -15.34 9.68
C VAL A 170 16.21 -13.92 9.36
N ASN A 171 16.48 -13.08 10.36
CA ASN A 171 16.98 -11.72 10.15
C ASN A 171 18.37 -11.71 9.49
N SER A 172 19.19 -12.74 9.70
CA SER A 172 20.47 -12.89 8.99
C SER A 172 20.31 -13.30 7.52
N LEU A 173 19.23 -14.00 7.20
CA LEU A 173 18.95 -14.51 5.85
C LEU A 173 18.20 -13.49 4.98
N TYR A 174 17.29 -12.71 5.58
CA TYR A 174 16.43 -11.75 4.88
C TYR A 174 16.83 -10.33 5.23
N LEU A 175 17.54 -9.68 4.30
CA LEU A 175 17.96 -8.29 4.47
C LEU A 175 16.81 -7.32 4.24
N ASP A 176 16.72 -6.28 5.09
CA ASP A 176 15.83 -5.15 4.84
C ASP A 176 16.34 -4.26 3.69
N ALA A 177 15.46 -3.40 3.17
CA ALA A 177 15.77 -2.55 2.03
C ALA A 177 16.96 -1.59 2.29
N LYS A 178 17.14 -1.07 3.51
CA LYS A 178 18.24 -0.15 3.83
C LYS A 178 19.56 -0.91 3.88
N SER A 179 19.59 -2.07 4.54
CA SER A 179 20.78 -2.93 4.59
C SER A 179 21.18 -3.43 3.21
N SER A 180 20.20 -3.83 2.39
CA SER A 180 20.45 -4.24 1.01
C SER A 180 21.01 -3.08 0.16
N ALA A 181 20.46 -1.87 0.28
CA ALA A 181 20.97 -0.71 -0.45
C ALA A 181 22.41 -0.35 -0.05
N LYS A 182 22.74 -0.45 1.24
CA LYS A 182 24.10 -0.23 1.75
C LYS A 182 25.09 -1.25 1.18
N LEU A 183 24.71 -2.53 1.15
CA LEU A 183 25.54 -3.59 0.57
C LEU A 183 25.81 -3.36 -0.92
N LEU A 184 24.79 -2.93 -1.67
CA LEU A 184 24.94 -2.57 -3.09
C LEU A 184 25.92 -1.42 -3.28
N GLN A 185 25.86 -0.39 -2.43
CA GLN A 185 26.77 0.74 -2.49
C GLN A 185 28.22 0.35 -2.17
N GLU A 186 28.42 -0.53 -1.18
CA GLU A 186 29.75 -1.04 -0.80
C GLU A 186 30.36 -1.96 -1.87
N GLN A 187 29.52 -2.63 -2.66
CA GLN A 187 29.92 -3.56 -3.72
C GLN A 187 29.70 -2.99 -5.12
N GLN A 188 29.66 -1.66 -5.27
CA GLN A 188 29.31 -0.98 -6.53
C GLN A 188 30.07 -1.51 -7.74
N ASP A 189 31.36 -1.84 -7.58
CA ASP A 189 32.22 -2.38 -8.65
C ASP A 189 31.76 -3.73 -9.23
N ARG A 190 30.88 -4.45 -8.52
CA ARG A 190 30.31 -5.74 -8.95
C ARG A 190 28.98 -5.60 -9.69
N TYR A 191 28.37 -4.41 -9.67
CA TYR A 191 27.07 -4.15 -10.28
C TYR A 191 27.20 -3.27 -11.51
N ILE A 192 26.36 -3.52 -12.50
CA ILE A 192 26.30 -2.72 -13.72
C ILE A 192 25.53 -1.43 -13.40
N SER A 193 26.07 -0.30 -13.84
CA SER A 193 25.45 1.04 -13.74
C SER A 193 24.42 1.27 -14.83
#